data_AF-A0A085UQY2-F1
#
_entry.id   AF-A0A085UQY2-F1
#
_cell.length_a   1.000
_cell.length_b   1.000
_cell.length_c   1.000
_cell.angle_alpha   90.00
_cell.angle_beta   90.00
_cell.angle_gamma   90.00
#
_symmetry.space_group_name_H-M   'P 1'
#
loop_
_entity.id
_entity.type
_entity.pdbx_description
1 polymer ?
#
loop_
_entity_poly.entity_id
_entity_poly.type
_entity_poly.pdbx_seq_one_letter_code
_entity_poly.pdbx_strand_id
1 'polypeptide(L)'
;MWDNKEVVRKSFSTPIDVSELFAHIPMAELTEGSHGLFYTVIFSSGNENSSAPPITVTVDKTPPVLAGSKDPLIFPPDLLGNKVTARYLEDHGNKLPATVPTYDLPKPGDTIFLYWETSPVGSLLASEKTLTQADMSLDLEFDGDMIVDSGDGTRYATYEVQDRAGNLSVLSRAQTLTVDAQPVPLLMPSVEKSLPAGGGTGTLDPLLVTDGAVVVVPEEIDLQPTDVVTVYWSGFVASATHETSTPIEAGGLKFAIPSTAIPGNIGTDRQVEVYYTVTRTGRKVETSEKYSLTILPIADGRFPKLKCDQAIGTGLPTLSLSSVPAGADFSITPWVYVKAGQKMHMWAQGVDKSGVDLDFDIFVERPLTPGEESGGVSAVLVRSFLEQLKVNEQFWVDIEVSFDEGESYLNFRRENVLLVE
;
A
#
# COMPACT_ATOMS: atom_id res chain seq x y z
N MET A 1 -43.74 -43.93 31.11
CA MET A 1 -43.40 -43.84 32.55
C MET A 1 -42.27 -42.83 32.70
N TRP A 2 -42.36 -41.98 33.72
CA TRP A 2 -41.33 -41.01 34.12
C TRP A 2 -41.07 -41.23 35.61
N ASP A 3 -39.85 -41.60 36.00
CA ASP A 3 -39.51 -41.98 37.39
C ASP A 3 -40.46 -43.01 38.02
N ASN A 4 -40.78 -44.06 37.26
CA ASN A 4 -41.74 -45.10 37.65
C ASN A 4 -43.19 -44.61 37.88
N LYS A 5 -43.50 -43.36 37.53
CA LYS A 5 -44.85 -42.81 37.52
C LYS A 5 -45.46 -42.89 36.12
N GLU A 6 -46.72 -43.32 36.04
CA GLU A 6 -47.48 -43.25 34.80
C GLU A 6 -47.87 -41.80 34.54
N VAL A 7 -47.31 -41.22 33.47
CA VAL A 7 -47.56 -39.83 33.07
C VAL A 7 -48.41 -39.73 31.81
N VAL A 8 -48.42 -40.78 30.97
CA VAL A 8 -49.20 -40.87 29.72
C VAL A 8 -49.56 -42.33 29.48
N ARG A 9 -50.81 -42.57 29.06
CA ARG A 9 -51.31 -43.87 28.58
C ARG A 9 -52.01 -43.68 27.23
N LYS A 10 -51.70 -44.53 26.26
CA LYS A 10 -52.33 -44.57 24.93
C LYS A 10 -52.76 -46.00 24.61
N SER A 11 -53.82 -46.13 23.83
CA SER A 11 -54.31 -47.42 23.33
C SER A 11 -54.30 -47.40 21.81
N PHE A 12 -53.83 -48.49 21.20
CA PHE A 12 -53.66 -48.59 19.75
C PHE A 12 -54.38 -49.84 19.22
N SER A 13 -54.94 -49.75 18.02
CA SER A 13 -55.43 -50.89 17.25
C SER A 13 -54.39 -51.33 16.23
N THR A 14 -54.33 -52.62 15.89
CA THR A 14 -53.41 -53.11 14.85
C THR A 14 -54.00 -52.90 13.45
N PRO A 15 -53.20 -52.46 12.46
CA PRO A 15 -51.79 -52.09 12.56
C PRO A 15 -51.59 -50.72 13.23
N ILE A 16 -50.52 -50.60 14.05
CA ILE A 16 -50.19 -49.36 14.77
C ILE A 16 -49.55 -48.37 13.80
N ASP A 17 -50.05 -47.15 13.75
CA ASP A 17 -49.38 -46.04 13.09
C ASP A 17 -48.20 -45.57 13.94
N VAL A 18 -46.98 -45.71 13.42
CA VAL A 18 -45.75 -45.33 14.11
C VAL A 18 -45.67 -43.83 14.38
N SER A 19 -46.37 -43.00 13.62
CA SER A 19 -46.42 -41.55 13.84
C SER A 19 -47.15 -41.19 15.13
N GLU A 20 -47.93 -42.11 15.71
CA GLU A 20 -48.61 -41.93 16.99
C GLU A 20 -47.76 -42.38 18.20
N LEU A 21 -46.55 -42.91 18.00
CA LEU A 21 -45.68 -43.42 19.07
C LEU A 21 -44.87 -42.31 19.77
N PHE A 22 -45.58 -41.29 20.23
CA PHE A 22 -45.04 -40.22 21.06
C PHE A 22 -45.92 -39.99 22.29
N ALA A 23 -45.32 -39.40 23.33
CA ALA A 23 -45.99 -39.01 24.56
C ALA A 23 -45.53 -37.62 25.00
N HIS A 24 -46.46 -36.80 25.50
CA HIS A 24 -46.14 -35.51 26.10
C HIS A 24 -45.97 -35.66 27.60
N ILE A 25 -44.76 -35.40 28.12
CA ILE A 25 -44.52 -35.37 29.55
C ILE A 25 -45.10 -34.06 30.11
N PRO A 26 -45.95 -34.09 31.15
CA PRO A 26 -46.46 -32.87 31.74
C PRO A 26 -45.34 -31.98 32.27
N MET A 27 -45.41 -30.66 32.02
CA MET A 27 -44.38 -29.71 32.47
C MET A 27 -44.11 -29.76 33.98
N ALA A 28 -45.12 -30.12 34.79
CA ALA A 28 -44.99 -30.27 36.24
C ALA A 28 -44.06 -31.42 36.66
N GLU A 29 -43.87 -32.44 35.80
CA GLU A 29 -42.98 -33.58 36.08
C GLU A 29 -41.55 -33.33 35.62
N LEU A 30 -41.33 -32.32 34.76
CA LEU A 30 -40.01 -31.91 34.29
C LEU A 30 -39.35 -31.05 35.38
N THR A 31 -39.11 -31.59 36.57
CA THR A 31 -38.36 -30.91 37.65
C THR A 31 -36.85 -30.96 37.38
N GLU A 32 -36.05 -30.17 38.10
CA GLU A 32 -34.59 -30.25 38.00
C GLU A 32 -34.09 -31.66 38.40
N GLY A 33 -33.16 -32.23 37.62
CA GLY A 33 -32.46 -33.45 37.97
C GLY A 33 -32.45 -34.55 36.90
N SER A 34 -32.07 -35.75 37.33
CA SER A 34 -31.97 -36.93 36.47
C SER A 34 -33.21 -37.79 36.59
N HIS A 35 -33.84 -38.09 35.47
CA HIS A 35 -35.12 -38.80 35.39
C HIS A 35 -35.03 -40.08 34.56
N GLY A 36 -35.74 -41.12 34.98
CA GLY A 36 -35.85 -42.38 34.25
C GLY A 36 -37.07 -42.39 33.31
N LEU A 37 -36.82 -42.46 32.01
CA LEU A 37 -37.84 -42.61 30.97
C LEU A 37 -37.88 -44.06 30.46
N PHE A 38 -39.06 -44.68 30.54
CA PHE A 38 -39.33 -45.98 29.93
C PHE A 38 -40.81 -46.11 29.57
N TYR A 39 -41.16 -47.09 28.72
CA TYR A 39 -42.53 -47.40 28.40
C TYR A 39 -42.87 -48.84 28.78
N THR A 40 -44.16 -49.09 29.03
CA THR A 40 -44.72 -50.43 29.28
C THR A 40 -45.83 -50.67 28.28
N VAL A 41 -45.77 -51.78 27.56
CA VAL A 41 -46.78 -52.24 26.62
C VAL A 41 -47.63 -53.29 27.31
N ILE A 42 -48.95 -53.08 27.32
CA ILE A 42 -49.94 -54.04 27.83
C ILE A 42 -50.63 -54.68 26.63
N PHE A 43 -50.48 -56.00 26.46
CA PHE A 43 -51.12 -56.76 25.39
C PHE A 43 -52.60 -57.02 25.71
N SER A 44 -53.42 -57.31 24.70
CA SER A 44 -54.83 -57.69 24.90
C SER A 44 -55.03 -58.93 25.76
N SER A 45 -54.00 -59.78 25.87
CA SER A 45 -53.96 -60.94 26.79
C SER A 45 -53.76 -60.56 28.26
N GLY A 46 -53.54 -59.27 28.57
CA GLY A 46 -53.20 -58.78 29.90
C GLY A 46 -51.72 -58.90 30.27
N ASN A 47 -50.88 -59.45 29.39
CA ASN A 47 -49.44 -59.51 29.62
C ASN A 47 -48.81 -58.12 29.46
N GLU A 48 -47.81 -57.81 30.28
CA GLU A 48 -47.06 -56.56 30.21
C GLU A 48 -45.62 -56.79 29.79
N ASN A 49 -45.06 -55.85 29.03
CA ASN A 49 -43.63 -55.82 28.70
C ASN A 49 -43.10 -54.39 28.79
N SER A 50 -42.05 -54.18 29.57
CA SER A 50 -41.45 -52.85 29.78
C SER A 50 -40.13 -52.72 29.04
N SER A 51 -39.85 -51.54 28.49
CA SER A 51 -38.54 -51.22 27.93
C SER A 51 -37.49 -51.17 29.05
N ALA A 52 -36.37 -51.86 28.88
CA ALA A 52 -35.27 -51.89 29.84
C ALA A 52 -33.90 -51.87 29.13
N PRO A 53 -32.87 -51.22 29.71
CA PRO A 53 -32.94 -50.36 30.90
C PRO A 53 -33.66 -49.03 30.58
N PRO A 54 -34.18 -48.29 31.60
CA PRO A 54 -34.71 -46.95 31.39
C PRO A 54 -33.68 -46.01 30.76
N ILE A 55 -34.13 -45.13 29.89
CA ILE A 55 -33.33 -44.04 29.35
C ILE A 55 -33.22 -42.96 30.42
N THR A 56 -32.00 -42.51 30.71
CA THR A 56 -31.80 -41.38 31.61
C THR A 56 -31.96 -40.08 30.85
N VAL A 57 -32.86 -39.21 31.33
CA VAL A 57 -33.09 -37.86 30.81
C VAL A 57 -32.74 -36.87 31.92
N THR A 58 -31.78 -35.99 31.67
CA THR A 58 -31.48 -34.89 32.59
C THR A 58 -32.31 -33.67 32.22
N VAL A 59 -33.09 -33.17 33.17
CA VAL A 59 -33.78 -31.88 33.06
C VAL A 59 -32.94 -30.88 33.84
N ASP A 60 -32.42 -29.90 33.10
CA ASP A 60 -31.58 -28.83 33.64
C ASP A 60 -32.23 -27.49 33.37
N LYS A 61 -32.53 -26.77 34.45
CA LYS A 61 -33.17 -25.45 34.48
C LYS A 61 -32.28 -24.41 35.16
N THR A 62 -31.04 -24.77 35.50
CA THR A 62 -30.18 -23.96 36.33
C THR A 62 -29.12 -23.29 35.45
N PRO A 63 -29.10 -21.96 35.35
CA PRO A 63 -28.04 -21.27 34.62
C PRO A 63 -26.66 -21.56 35.19
N PRO A 64 -25.62 -21.60 34.32
CA PRO A 64 -24.23 -21.62 34.78
C PRO A 64 -23.90 -20.43 35.69
N VAL A 65 -23.16 -20.71 36.76
CA VAL A 65 -22.61 -19.73 37.71
C VAL A 65 -21.17 -19.40 37.34
N LEU A 66 -20.96 -18.15 36.93
CA LEU A 66 -19.63 -17.64 36.60
C LEU A 66 -18.70 -17.57 37.84
N ALA A 67 -17.39 -17.68 37.60
CA ALA A 67 -16.35 -17.58 38.62
C ALA A 67 -16.38 -16.23 39.37
N GLY A 68 -15.92 -16.23 40.63
CA GLY A 68 -15.52 -15.03 41.39
C GLY A 68 -16.55 -13.90 41.50
N SER A 69 -17.85 -14.20 41.35
CA SER A 69 -18.91 -13.20 41.22
C SER A 69 -18.85 -12.42 39.90
N LYS A 70 -18.80 -13.14 38.78
CA LYS A 70 -18.75 -12.61 37.40
C LYS A 70 -17.37 -12.06 37.03
N ASP A 71 -16.31 -12.81 37.31
CA ASP A 71 -14.94 -12.44 36.91
C ASP A 71 -14.88 -12.10 35.41
N PRO A 72 -14.05 -11.12 35.01
CA PRO A 72 -13.90 -10.74 33.60
C PRO A 72 -13.05 -11.75 32.82
N LEU A 73 -13.03 -11.62 31.49
CA LEU A 73 -12.10 -12.36 30.61
C LEU A 73 -10.65 -12.11 31.03
N ILE A 74 -9.84 -13.18 30.97
CA ILE A 74 -8.41 -13.13 31.24
C ILE A 74 -7.69 -13.00 29.90
N PHE A 75 -6.84 -11.99 29.76
CA PHE A 75 -5.99 -11.83 28.57
C PHE A 75 -4.56 -12.30 28.85
N PRO A 76 -3.82 -12.74 27.81
CA PRO A 76 -2.43 -13.14 27.92
C PRO A 76 -1.54 -12.09 28.62
N PRO A 77 -0.53 -12.52 29.40
CA PRO A 77 0.34 -11.60 30.14
C PRO A 77 1.25 -10.75 29.25
N ASP A 78 1.42 -11.11 27.98
CA ASP A 78 2.15 -10.33 26.97
C ASP A 78 1.30 -9.22 26.32
N LEU A 79 -0.02 -9.18 26.59
CA LEU A 79 -0.87 -8.04 26.28
C LEU A 79 -0.63 -6.91 27.30
N LEU A 80 0.51 -6.25 27.17
CA LEU A 80 1.00 -5.27 28.13
C LEU A 80 -0.01 -4.13 28.35
N GLY A 81 -0.44 -3.96 29.60
CA GLY A 81 -1.37 -2.90 29.99
C GLY A 81 -2.77 -3.01 29.37
N ASN A 82 -3.17 -4.21 28.90
CA ASN A 82 -4.41 -4.42 28.15
C ASN A 82 -4.52 -3.54 26.89
N LYS A 83 -3.37 -3.21 26.28
CA LYS A 83 -3.30 -2.41 25.05
C LYS A 83 -3.19 -3.32 23.84
N VAL A 84 -4.22 -3.32 23.00
CA VAL A 84 -4.26 -4.06 21.74
C VAL A 84 -3.73 -3.15 20.64
N THR A 85 -2.56 -3.48 20.09
CA THR A 85 -1.95 -2.73 18.99
C THR A 85 -2.02 -3.51 17.67
N ALA A 86 -1.86 -2.81 16.55
CA ALA A 86 -1.70 -3.47 15.24
C ALA A 86 -0.55 -4.50 15.25
N ARG A 87 0.51 -4.18 16.00
CA ARG A 87 1.66 -5.05 16.20
C ARG A 87 1.32 -6.28 17.05
N TYR A 88 0.59 -6.12 18.15
CA TYR A 88 0.15 -7.26 18.95
C TYR A 88 -0.69 -8.23 18.12
N LEU A 89 -1.66 -7.71 17.35
CA LEU A 89 -2.48 -8.55 16.46
C LEU A 89 -1.62 -9.24 15.39
N GLU A 90 -0.57 -8.61 14.88
CA GLU A 90 0.40 -9.25 13.95
C GLU A 90 1.08 -10.46 14.55
N ASP A 91 1.66 -10.27 15.73
CA ASP A 91 2.45 -11.30 16.41
C ASP A 91 1.58 -12.50 16.85
N HIS A 92 0.25 -12.32 16.87
CA HIS A 92 -0.74 -13.32 17.27
C HIS A 92 -1.64 -13.78 16.12
N GLY A 93 -1.20 -13.67 14.86
CA GLY A 93 -1.92 -14.24 13.72
C GLY A 93 -3.26 -13.57 13.42
N ASN A 94 -3.35 -12.26 13.66
CA ASN A 94 -4.54 -11.43 13.55
C ASN A 94 -5.67 -11.84 14.52
N LYS A 95 -5.29 -12.21 15.75
CA LYS A 95 -6.22 -12.62 16.81
C LYS A 95 -5.85 -11.96 18.12
N LEU A 96 -6.84 -11.81 18.99
CA LEU A 96 -6.65 -11.45 20.39
C LEU A 96 -7.13 -12.62 21.26
N PRO A 97 -6.21 -13.44 21.79
CA PRO A 97 -6.56 -14.55 22.66
C PRO A 97 -7.18 -14.06 23.97
N ALA A 98 -8.12 -14.83 24.51
CA ALA A 98 -8.74 -14.60 25.81
C ALA A 98 -9.16 -15.93 26.43
N THR A 99 -9.04 -16.04 27.75
CA THR A 99 -9.47 -17.22 28.50
C THR A 99 -10.67 -16.86 29.37
N VAL A 100 -11.72 -17.67 29.32
CA VAL A 100 -12.86 -17.54 30.22
C VAL A 100 -12.51 -18.14 31.58
N PRO A 101 -12.64 -17.39 32.70
CA PRO A 101 -12.51 -17.97 34.04
C PRO A 101 -13.41 -19.18 34.21
N THR A 102 -12.87 -20.26 34.78
CA THR A 102 -13.59 -21.53 34.94
C THR A 102 -14.90 -21.33 35.73
N TYR A 103 -16.03 -21.47 35.05
CA TYR A 103 -17.37 -21.45 35.65
C TYR A 103 -17.73 -22.83 36.22
N ASP A 104 -18.92 -22.97 36.80
CA ASP A 104 -19.35 -24.25 37.36
C ASP A 104 -19.63 -25.33 36.29
N LEU A 105 -18.95 -26.47 36.44
CA LEU A 105 -19.19 -27.66 35.63
C LEU A 105 -19.17 -27.43 34.10
N PRO A 106 -18.12 -26.82 33.52
CA PRO A 106 -18.01 -26.65 32.07
C PRO A 106 -18.08 -28.02 31.39
N LYS A 107 -18.92 -28.12 30.37
CA LYS A 107 -19.14 -29.37 29.63
C LYS A 107 -19.10 -29.14 28.13
N PRO A 108 -18.73 -30.17 27.35
CA PRO A 108 -18.99 -30.16 25.93
C PRO A 108 -20.48 -29.94 25.64
N GLY A 109 -20.77 -29.05 24.70
CA GLY A 109 -22.12 -28.62 24.32
C GLY A 109 -22.57 -27.29 24.94
N ASP A 110 -21.88 -26.78 25.97
CA ASP A 110 -22.10 -25.40 26.42
C ASP A 110 -21.60 -24.43 25.35
N THR A 111 -22.25 -23.28 25.20
CA THR A 111 -21.87 -22.24 24.22
C THR A 111 -21.47 -20.97 24.95
N ILE A 112 -20.27 -20.47 24.64
CA ILE A 112 -19.73 -19.22 25.16
C ILE A 112 -19.97 -18.13 24.11
N PHE A 113 -20.59 -17.03 24.53
CA PHE A 113 -20.78 -15.83 23.72
C PHE A 113 -19.81 -14.76 24.21
N LEU A 114 -18.98 -14.23 23.30
CA LEU A 114 -18.06 -13.13 23.57
C LEU A 114 -18.62 -11.85 22.97
N TYR A 115 -18.57 -10.78 23.75
CA TYR A 115 -19.05 -9.46 23.35
C TYR A 115 -17.91 -8.45 23.36
N TRP A 116 -17.93 -7.53 22.38
CA TRP A 116 -16.93 -6.48 22.22
C TRP A 116 -17.59 -5.13 22.03
N GLU A 117 -17.36 -4.20 22.96
CA GLU A 117 -18.16 -2.99 23.05
C GLU A 117 -17.35 -1.70 23.19
N THR A 118 -17.93 -0.59 22.72
CA THR A 118 -17.40 0.77 22.91
C THR A 118 -17.91 1.43 24.20
N SER A 119 -18.90 0.80 24.85
CA SER A 119 -19.56 1.25 26.08
C SER A 119 -19.56 0.11 27.11
N PRO A 120 -19.54 0.39 28.43
CA PRO A 120 -19.64 -0.64 29.47
C PRO A 120 -21.00 -1.35 29.51
N VAL A 121 -21.98 -0.87 28.75
CA VAL A 121 -23.30 -1.48 28.58
C VAL A 121 -23.54 -1.69 27.09
N GLY A 122 -23.64 -2.97 26.68
CA GLY A 122 -23.79 -3.40 25.30
C GLY A 122 -23.88 -4.93 25.19
N SER A 123 -24.15 -5.42 23.98
CA SER A 123 -24.32 -6.84 23.65
C SER A 123 -23.96 -7.17 22.19
N LEU A 124 -22.99 -6.45 21.61
CA LEU A 124 -22.46 -6.67 20.26
C LEU A 124 -21.66 -7.95 20.27
N LEU A 125 -22.25 -9.00 19.70
CA LEU A 125 -21.63 -10.31 19.60
C LEU A 125 -20.41 -10.24 18.69
N ALA A 126 -19.26 -10.62 19.25
CA ALA A 126 -17.97 -10.58 18.59
C ALA A 126 -17.52 -11.97 18.15
N SER A 127 -17.84 -12.99 18.94
CA SER A 127 -17.50 -14.39 18.68
C SER A 127 -18.41 -15.29 19.51
N GLU A 128 -18.64 -16.52 19.05
CA GLU A 128 -19.31 -17.56 19.81
C GLU A 128 -18.59 -18.89 19.63
N LYS A 129 -18.60 -19.74 20.66
CA LYS A 129 -17.97 -21.06 20.62
C LYS A 129 -18.77 -22.07 21.43
N THR A 130 -19.30 -23.08 20.74
CA THR A 130 -19.81 -24.29 21.39
C THR A 130 -18.64 -25.19 21.77
N LEU A 131 -18.51 -25.49 23.05
CA LEU A 131 -17.39 -26.24 23.61
C LEU A 131 -17.43 -27.71 23.17
N THR A 132 -16.27 -28.22 22.78
CA THR A 132 -16.01 -29.65 22.59
C THR A 132 -15.13 -30.18 23.72
N GLN A 133 -14.84 -31.48 23.72
CA GLN A 133 -13.92 -32.08 24.70
C GLN A 133 -12.52 -31.44 24.68
N ALA A 134 -12.10 -30.85 23.55
CA ALA A 134 -10.79 -30.20 23.41
C ALA A 134 -10.76 -28.77 24.00
N ASP A 135 -11.92 -28.14 24.20
CA ASP A 135 -12.02 -26.72 24.56
C ASP A 135 -12.08 -26.48 26.07
N MET A 136 -11.75 -27.48 26.88
CA MET A 136 -11.89 -27.43 28.34
C MET A 136 -10.84 -26.55 29.03
N SER A 137 -9.87 -26.00 28.29
CA SER A 137 -9.02 -24.89 28.76
C SER A 137 -9.75 -23.55 28.73
N LEU A 138 -10.89 -23.47 28.02
CA LEU A 138 -11.70 -22.27 27.83
C LEU A 138 -10.94 -21.12 27.16
N ASP A 139 -10.03 -21.47 26.26
CA ASP A 139 -9.32 -20.52 25.41
C ASP A 139 -10.17 -20.20 24.17
N LEU A 140 -10.41 -18.90 23.99
CA LEU A 140 -11.13 -18.30 22.88
C LEU A 140 -10.31 -17.15 22.30
N GLU A 141 -10.81 -16.60 21.20
CA GLU A 141 -10.13 -15.53 20.48
C GLU A 141 -11.16 -14.55 19.95
N PHE A 142 -10.82 -13.26 20.01
CA PHE A 142 -11.47 -12.24 19.20
C PHE A 142 -10.77 -12.14 17.84
N ASP A 143 -11.56 -11.91 16.80
CA ASP A 143 -11.03 -11.66 15.47
C ASP A 143 -10.35 -10.29 15.38
N GLY A 144 -9.13 -10.25 14.84
CA GLY A 144 -8.34 -9.02 14.74
C GLY A 144 -8.94 -8.01 13.77
N ASP A 145 -9.51 -8.46 12.64
CA ASP A 145 -10.14 -7.54 11.67
C ASP A 145 -11.35 -6.86 12.30
N MET A 146 -12.17 -7.59 13.08
CA MET A 146 -13.27 -7.01 13.85
C MET A 146 -12.79 -5.95 14.86
N ILE A 147 -11.68 -6.19 15.55
CA ILE A 147 -11.10 -5.21 16.49
C ILE A 147 -10.67 -3.95 15.75
N VAL A 148 -9.96 -4.11 14.62
CA VAL A 148 -9.51 -2.99 13.78
C VAL A 148 -10.71 -2.22 13.22
N ASP A 149 -11.72 -2.89 12.68
CA ASP A 149 -12.94 -2.27 12.16
C ASP A 149 -13.72 -1.51 13.24
N SER A 150 -13.60 -1.93 14.52
CA SER A 150 -14.19 -1.20 15.65
C SER A 150 -13.52 0.15 15.91
N GLY A 151 -12.34 0.42 15.34
CA GLY A 151 -11.54 1.63 15.53
C GLY A 151 -10.73 1.65 16.83
N ASP A 152 -9.99 2.73 17.05
CA ASP A 152 -9.18 2.91 18.28
C ASP A 152 -10.03 3.35 19.48
N GLY A 153 -9.43 3.28 20.67
CA GLY A 153 -9.97 3.78 21.93
C GLY A 153 -10.31 2.68 22.94
N THR A 154 -11.03 3.05 23.99
CA THR A 154 -11.40 2.11 25.07
C THR A 154 -12.44 1.09 24.58
N ARG A 155 -12.21 -0.18 24.90
CA ARG A 155 -13.13 -1.28 24.61
C ARG A 155 -13.45 -2.09 25.88
N TYR A 156 -14.62 -2.70 25.86
CA TYR A 156 -15.14 -3.51 26.96
C TYR A 156 -15.42 -4.91 26.42
N ALA A 157 -14.69 -5.90 26.95
CA ALA A 157 -14.87 -7.30 26.59
C ALA A 157 -15.62 -8.03 27.72
N THR A 158 -16.70 -8.71 27.37
CA THR A 158 -17.54 -9.49 28.30
C THR A 158 -17.90 -10.83 27.70
N TYR A 159 -18.41 -11.75 28.53
CA TYR A 159 -18.92 -13.03 28.07
C TYR A 159 -20.15 -13.50 28.82
N GLU A 160 -20.91 -14.39 28.18
CA GLU A 160 -21.99 -15.20 28.77
C GLU A 160 -21.78 -16.67 28.39
N VAL A 161 -22.33 -17.56 29.21
CA VAL A 161 -22.31 -18.99 28.99
C VAL A 161 -23.73 -19.50 28.93
N GLN A 162 -24.07 -20.22 27.88
CA GLN A 162 -25.30 -20.99 27.79
C GLN A 162 -24.97 -22.46 27.94
N ASP A 163 -25.62 -23.14 28.87
CA ASP A 163 -25.46 -24.59 28.96
C ASP A 163 -26.11 -25.33 27.78
N ARG A 164 -25.82 -26.61 27.64
CA ARG A 164 -26.46 -27.47 26.62
C ARG A 164 -28.00 -27.55 26.68
N ALA A 165 -28.61 -27.19 27.82
CA ALA A 165 -30.06 -27.20 28.02
C ALA A 165 -30.71 -25.85 27.64
N GLY A 166 -29.89 -24.84 27.34
CA GLY A 166 -30.31 -23.52 26.90
C GLY A 166 -30.37 -22.46 28.01
N ASN A 167 -29.97 -22.78 29.24
CA ASN A 167 -29.98 -21.81 30.34
C ASN A 167 -28.78 -20.85 30.20
N LEU A 168 -29.06 -19.56 30.13
CA LEU A 168 -28.05 -18.51 29.94
C LEU A 168 -27.60 -17.95 31.30
N SER A 169 -26.29 -17.85 31.49
CA SER A 169 -25.68 -17.23 32.66
C SER A 169 -26.01 -15.74 32.74
N VAL A 170 -25.67 -15.14 33.88
CA VAL A 170 -25.50 -13.69 33.97
C VAL A 170 -24.30 -13.24 33.13
N LEU A 171 -24.34 -12.02 32.59
CA LEU A 171 -23.20 -11.37 31.95
C LEU A 171 -22.02 -11.19 32.91
N SER A 172 -20.81 -11.45 32.43
CA SER A 172 -19.56 -11.20 33.17
C SER A 172 -19.36 -9.72 33.50
N ARG A 173 -18.43 -9.40 34.40
CA ARG A 173 -17.88 -8.04 34.44
C ARG A 173 -17.05 -7.78 33.19
N ALA A 174 -16.95 -6.53 32.80
CA ALA A 174 -16.15 -6.13 31.65
C ALA A 174 -14.67 -6.08 31.98
N GLN A 175 -13.85 -6.65 31.09
CA GLN A 175 -12.44 -6.31 31.02
C GLN A 175 -12.28 -5.06 30.14
N THR A 176 -11.59 -4.06 30.66
CA THR A 176 -11.30 -2.84 29.90
C THR A 176 -9.99 -3.01 29.15
N LEU A 177 -10.02 -2.73 27.85
CA LEU A 177 -8.88 -2.72 26.94
C LEU A 177 -8.74 -1.35 26.28
N THR A 178 -7.54 -1.04 25.79
CA THR A 178 -7.29 0.11 24.91
C THR A 178 -6.86 -0.40 23.55
N VAL A 179 -7.61 -0.08 22.51
CA VAL A 179 -7.25 -0.38 21.12
C VAL A 179 -6.49 0.82 20.54
N ASP A 180 -5.35 0.51 19.93
CA ASP A 180 -4.48 1.43 19.18
C ASP A 180 -3.92 0.63 17.99
N ALA A 181 -4.84 0.19 17.15
CA ALA A 181 -4.62 -0.79 16.09
C ALA A 181 -4.99 -0.28 14.71
N GLN A 182 -5.45 0.97 14.59
CA GLN A 182 -5.56 1.59 13.27
C GLN A 182 -4.18 1.69 12.60
N PRO A 183 -4.11 1.44 11.28
CA PRO A 183 -2.87 1.63 10.55
C PRO A 183 -2.46 3.11 10.63
N VAL A 184 -1.25 3.35 11.14
CA VAL A 184 -0.65 4.70 11.11
C VAL A 184 -0.28 4.99 9.65
N PRO A 185 -0.80 6.07 9.04
CA PRO A 185 -0.44 6.41 7.66
C PRO A 185 1.07 6.60 7.52
N LEU A 186 1.63 6.04 6.44
CA LEU A 186 3.04 6.23 6.12
C LEU A 186 3.31 7.71 5.82
N LEU A 187 4.39 8.23 6.38
CA LEU A 187 4.84 9.60 6.16
C LEU A 187 5.33 9.79 4.71
N MET A 188 5.16 10.98 4.15
CA MET A 188 5.68 11.28 2.80
C MET A 188 7.21 11.21 2.75
N PRO A 189 7.81 10.75 1.64
CA PRO A 189 9.25 10.85 1.46
C PRO A 189 9.69 12.30 1.22
N SER A 190 11.01 12.49 1.23
CA SER A 190 11.68 13.74 0.85
C SER A 190 12.75 13.47 -0.22
N VAL A 191 13.16 14.51 -0.94
CA VAL A 191 14.23 14.43 -1.94
C VAL A 191 15.34 15.39 -1.56
N GLU A 192 16.56 14.87 -1.35
CA GLU A 192 17.71 15.72 -1.01
C GLU A 192 17.96 16.76 -2.10
N LYS A 193 18.41 17.95 -1.69
CA LYS A 193 18.68 19.12 -2.56
C LYS A 193 17.44 19.72 -3.25
N SER A 194 16.24 19.16 -3.05
CA SER A 194 15.00 19.82 -3.45
C SER A 194 14.59 20.91 -2.45
N LEU A 195 13.81 21.88 -2.92
CA LEU A 195 13.33 23.03 -2.15
C LEU A 195 11.80 23.15 -2.23
N PRO A 196 11.08 23.02 -1.09
CA PRO A 196 11.56 22.40 0.16
C PRO A 196 11.98 20.94 -0.07
N ALA A 197 12.71 20.32 0.86
CA ALA A 197 13.10 18.91 0.70
C ALA A 197 11.93 17.93 0.90
N GLY A 198 10.87 18.36 1.59
CA GLY A 198 9.67 17.57 1.92
C GLY A 198 8.46 18.46 2.13
N GLY A 199 7.36 17.90 2.66
CA GLY A 199 6.11 18.64 2.85
C GLY A 199 5.15 18.58 1.65
N GLY A 200 5.28 17.55 0.81
CA GLY A 200 4.33 17.20 -0.25
C GLY A 200 4.68 17.74 -1.64
N THR A 201 5.31 18.91 -1.76
CA THR A 201 5.77 19.43 -3.06
C THR A 201 7.13 20.10 -2.97
N GLY A 202 7.94 20.00 -4.02
CA GLY A 202 9.13 20.84 -4.12
C GLY A 202 9.75 20.92 -5.51
N THR A 203 10.85 21.66 -5.60
CA THR A 203 11.56 21.95 -6.83
C THR A 203 13.01 21.49 -6.74
N LEU A 204 13.57 21.01 -7.85
CA LEU A 204 14.96 20.55 -7.91
C LEU A 204 15.67 21.18 -9.10
N ASP A 205 16.81 21.85 -8.86
CA ASP A 205 17.71 22.24 -9.94
C ASP A 205 18.46 20.98 -10.42
N PRO A 206 18.27 20.55 -11.68
CA PRO A 206 18.90 19.33 -12.19
C PRO A 206 20.43 19.39 -12.12
N LEU A 207 21.05 20.56 -12.19
CA LEU A 207 22.52 20.66 -12.08
C LEU A 207 23.07 20.33 -10.69
N LEU A 208 22.23 20.23 -9.66
CA LEU A 208 22.66 19.79 -8.32
C LEU A 208 22.73 18.27 -8.18
N VAL A 209 22.21 17.53 -9.16
CA VAL A 209 22.01 16.06 -9.14
C VAL A 209 22.48 15.40 -10.44
N THR A 210 23.60 15.87 -11.00
CA THR A 210 24.16 15.32 -12.25
C THR A 210 24.57 13.84 -12.11
N ASP A 211 24.93 13.41 -10.90
CA ASP A 211 25.27 12.02 -10.59
C ASP A 211 24.05 11.18 -10.15
N GLY A 212 22.87 11.78 -10.07
CA GLY A 212 21.64 11.17 -9.55
C GLY A 212 21.07 11.94 -8.36
N ALA A 213 19.84 11.59 -8.00
CA ALA A 213 19.12 12.15 -6.86
C ALA A 213 19.06 11.14 -5.69
N VAL A 214 18.70 11.63 -4.50
CA VAL A 214 18.54 10.79 -3.30
C VAL A 214 17.15 11.01 -2.73
N VAL A 215 16.37 9.94 -2.62
CA VAL A 215 15.09 9.92 -1.91
C VAL A 215 15.34 9.46 -0.48
N VAL A 216 14.72 10.14 0.48
CA VAL A 216 14.82 9.82 1.90
C VAL A 216 13.44 9.45 2.41
N VAL A 217 13.33 8.23 2.92
CA VAL A 217 12.16 7.73 3.65
C VAL A 217 12.30 8.18 5.12
N PRO A 218 11.24 8.72 5.76
CA PRO A 218 11.30 9.20 7.14
C PRO A 218 11.72 8.10 8.12
N GLU A 219 12.48 8.42 9.16
CA GLU A 219 12.95 7.44 10.17
C GLU A 219 11.88 7.15 11.23
N GLU A 220 10.84 7.98 11.31
CA GLU A 220 9.76 7.88 12.29
C GLU A 220 8.75 6.77 11.98
N ILE A 221 8.84 6.12 10.81
CA ILE A 221 7.99 4.97 10.50
C ILE A 221 8.48 3.73 11.25
N ASP A 222 7.53 2.99 11.82
CA ASP A 222 7.81 1.74 12.54
C ASP A 222 8.01 0.59 11.54
N LEU A 223 9.28 0.40 11.13
CA LEU A 223 9.73 -0.68 10.26
C LEU A 223 10.30 -1.85 11.06
N GLN A 224 9.93 -3.05 10.64
CA GLN A 224 10.51 -4.29 11.13
C GLN A 224 11.71 -4.72 10.26
N PRO A 225 12.68 -5.48 10.80
CA PRO A 225 13.80 -6.01 10.01
C PRO A 225 13.40 -6.87 8.80
N THR A 226 12.18 -7.40 8.81
CA THR A 226 11.59 -8.20 7.73
C THR A 226 10.77 -7.37 6.73
N ASP A 227 10.53 -6.10 7.01
CA ASP A 227 9.78 -5.22 6.12
C ASP A 227 10.65 -4.83 4.92
N VAL A 228 10.04 -4.79 3.73
CA VAL A 228 10.72 -4.37 2.50
C VAL A 228 10.19 -3.01 2.08
N VAL A 229 11.05 -2.00 2.09
CA VAL A 229 10.77 -0.67 1.55
C VAL A 229 11.14 -0.64 0.07
N THR A 230 10.20 -0.22 -0.79
CA THR A 230 10.47 0.02 -2.21
C THR A 230 10.16 1.48 -2.54
N VAL A 231 11.14 2.22 -3.02
CA VAL A 231 11.01 3.61 -3.46
C VAL A 231 10.66 3.66 -4.95
N TYR A 232 9.75 4.55 -5.29
CA TYR A 232 9.30 4.83 -6.65
C TYR A 232 9.58 6.29 -6.99
N TRP A 233 10.24 6.49 -8.13
CA TRP A 233 10.44 7.76 -8.80
C TRP A 233 9.70 7.67 -10.14
N SER A 234 8.45 8.14 -10.18
CA SER A 234 7.62 8.07 -11.37
C SER A 234 7.78 9.35 -12.19
N GLY A 235 8.48 9.22 -13.32
CA GLY A 235 8.79 10.34 -14.21
C GLY A 235 7.78 10.53 -15.35
N PHE A 236 8.00 11.58 -16.12
CA PHE A 236 7.20 12.00 -17.27
C PHE A 236 7.23 10.99 -18.42
N VAL A 237 8.41 10.40 -18.67
CA VAL A 237 8.61 9.32 -19.65
C VAL A 237 9.14 8.07 -18.97
N ALA A 238 8.99 6.91 -19.63
CA ALA A 238 9.40 5.62 -19.06
C ALA A 238 10.90 5.57 -18.76
N SER A 239 11.74 6.14 -19.63
CA SER A 239 13.19 6.23 -19.40
C SER A 239 13.58 7.14 -18.23
N ALA A 240 12.66 8.00 -17.78
CA ALA A 240 12.83 8.93 -16.67
C ALA A 240 12.17 8.44 -15.37
N THR A 241 11.75 7.18 -15.32
CA THR A 241 11.18 6.49 -14.16
C THR A 241 12.20 5.53 -13.54
N HIS A 242 12.15 5.35 -12.21
CA HIS A 242 12.99 4.39 -11.51
C HIS A 242 12.27 3.79 -10.29
N GLU A 243 12.59 2.56 -9.95
CA GLU A 243 12.20 1.93 -8.69
C GLU A 243 13.38 1.20 -8.07
N THR A 244 13.47 1.20 -6.74
CA THR A 244 14.52 0.48 -6.02
C THR A 244 14.07 0.12 -4.61
N SER A 245 14.40 -1.10 -4.18
CA SER A 245 14.30 -1.56 -2.80
C SER A 245 15.66 -1.66 -2.11
N THR A 246 16.73 -1.22 -2.79
CA THR A 246 18.10 -1.27 -2.26
C THR A 246 18.50 0.11 -1.73
N PRO A 247 18.65 0.27 -0.40
CA PRO A 247 19.14 1.52 0.16
C PRO A 247 20.63 1.72 -0.16
N ILE A 248 21.08 2.98 -0.11
CA ILE A 248 22.48 3.37 -0.32
C ILE A 248 23.39 2.69 0.71
N GLU A 249 22.93 2.65 1.96
CA GLU A 249 23.59 1.92 3.06
C GLU A 249 22.67 0.78 3.52
N ALA A 250 23.24 -0.40 3.78
CA ALA A 250 22.45 -1.54 4.23
C ALA A 250 21.71 -1.23 5.53
N GLY A 251 20.38 -1.37 5.51
CA GLY A 251 19.49 -1.01 6.63
C GLY A 251 19.19 0.49 6.75
N GLY A 252 19.69 1.34 5.85
CA GLY A 252 19.37 2.75 5.80
C GLY A 252 18.05 3.06 5.07
N LEU A 253 17.63 4.32 5.14
CA LEU A 253 16.38 4.82 4.53
C LEU A 253 16.61 5.85 3.41
N LYS A 254 17.83 5.86 2.86
CA LYS A 254 18.19 6.67 1.70
C LYS A 254 18.35 5.80 0.47
N PHE A 255 17.73 6.21 -0.63
CA PHE A 255 17.66 5.43 -1.87
C PHE A 255 18.18 6.27 -3.03
N ALA A 256 19.12 5.71 -3.80
CA ALA A 256 19.70 6.38 -4.94
C ALA A 256 18.79 6.28 -6.16
N ILE A 257 18.59 7.42 -6.83
CA ILE A 257 17.92 7.51 -8.13
C ILE A 257 19.01 7.78 -9.17
N PRO A 258 19.14 6.94 -10.22
CA PRO A 258 20.22 7.07 -11.19
C PRO A 258 20.11 8.37 -11.98
N SER A 259 21.25 8.92 -12.41
CA SER A 259 21.31 10.15 -13.22
C SER A 259 20.51 10.05 -14.52
N THR A 260 20.33 8.84 -15.07
CA THR A 260 19.53 8.58 -16.27
C THR A 260 18.04 8.87 -16.07
N ALA A 261 17.52 8.82 -14.83
CA ALA A 261 16.12 9.08 -14.53
C ALA A 261 15.81 10.58 -14.32
N ILE A 262 16.82 11.46 -14.37
CA ILE A 262 16.65 12.90 -14.16
C ILE A 262 16.25 13.66 -15.44
N PRO A 263 16.96 13.54 -16.57
CA PRO A 263 16.82 14.47 -17.69
C PRO A 263 15.44 14.52 -18.35
N GLY A 264 14.75 13.38 -18.50
CA GLY A 264 13.41 13.35 -19.13
C GLY A 264 12.30 14.02 -18.30
N ASN A 265 12.61 14.40 -17.06
CA ASN A 265 11.70 15.09 -16.16
C ASN A 265 11.94 16.61 -16.09
N ILE A 266 12.92 17.14 -16.82
CA ILE A 266 13.24 18.57 -16.82
C ILE A 266 12.10 19.34 -17.51
N GLY A 267 11.43 20.23 -16.77
CA GLY A 267 10.31 21.02 -17.29
C GLY A 267 9.36 21.47 -16.18
N THR A 268 8.63 22.57 -16.39
CA THR A 268 7.66 23.09 -15.40
C THR A 268 6.25 22.54 -15.57
N ASP A 269 5.98 21.87 -16.69
CA ASP A 269 4.69 21.32 -17.10
C ASP A 269 4.54 19.83 -16.78
N ARG A 270 5.53 19.26 -16.09
CA ARG A 270 5.60 17.85 -15.71
C ARG A 270 6.05 17.71 -14.26
N GLN A 271 5.55 16.68 -13.60
CA GLN A 271 5.87 16.39 -12.20
C GLN A 271 6.38 14.97 -12.08
N VAL A 272 7.41 14.81 -11.25
CA VAL A 272 7.86 13.50 -10.78
C VAL A 272 7.10 13.19 -9.51
N GLU A 273 6.41 12.06 -9.48
CA GLU A 273 5.81 11.55 -8.26
C GLU A 273 6.82 10.66 -7.53
N VAL A 274 7.18 11.05 -6.31
CA VAL A 274 8.11 10.29 -5.46
C VAL A 274 7.33 9.72 -4.28
N TYR A 275 7.33 8.40 -4.14
CA TYR A 275 6.63 7.70 -3.05
C TYR A 275 7.33 6.38 -2.73
N TYR A 276 6.88 5.68 -1.70
CA TYR A 276 7.40 4.37 -1.36
C TYR A 276 6.28 3.44 -0.87
N THR A 277 6.55 2.15 -0.92
CA THR A 277 5.71 1.14 -0.31
C THR A 277 6.46 0.42 0.80
N VAL A 278 5.70 -0.08 1.78
CA VAL A 278 6.19 -1.00 2.81
C VAL A 278 5.46 -2.31 2.62
N THR A 279 6.21 -3.36 2.29
CA THR A 279 5.69 -4.73 2.22
C THR A 279 6.03 -5.43 3.52
N ARG A 280 5.01 -5.64 4.37
CA ARG A 280 5.12 -6.38 5.63
C ARG A 280 4.94 -7.88 5.41
N THR A 281 5.61 -8.70 6.21
CA THR A 281 5.61 -10.16 6.03
C THR A 281 4.20 -10.75 6.13
N GLY A 282 3.74 -11.45 5.10
CA GLY A 282 2.43 -12.11 5.07
C GLY A 282 1.22 -11.18 4.94
N ARG A 283 1.43 -9.91 4.57
CA ARG A 283 0.42 -8.84 4.66
C ARG A 283 0.29 -7.97 3.40
N LYS A 284 -0.66 -7.05 3.49
CA LYS A 284 -0.99 -6.01 2.52
C LYS A 284 0.19 -5.04 2.33
N VAL A 285 0.34 -4.56 1.10
CA VAL A 285 1.30 -3.49 0.77
C VAL A 285 0.72 -2.15 1.20
N GLU A 286 1.42 -1.44 2.07
CA GLU A 286 1.09 -0.06 2.45
C GLU A 286 1.84 0.90 1.51
N THR A 287 1.21 2.02 1.14
CA THR A 287 1.77 3.02 0.23
C THR A 287 1.76 4.38 0.92
N SER A 288 2.87 5.11 0.85
CA SER A 288 2.93 6.48 1.35
C SER A 288 2.21 7.46 0.44
N GLU A 289 1.86 8.61 1.00
CA GLU A 289 1.48 9.77 0.20
C GLU A 289 2.64 10.22 -0.69
N LYS A 290 2.32 10.84 -1.82
CA LYS A 290 3.28 11.19 -2.86
C LYS A 290 3.89 12.57 -2.63
N TYR A 291 5.20 12.66 -2.75
CA TYR A 291 5.94 13.92 -2.88
C TYR A 291 6.02 14.32 -4.36
N SER A 292 5.37 15.43 -4.72
CA SER A 292 5.34 15.95 -6.09
C SER A 292 6.53 16.88 -6.35
N LEU A 293 7.43 16.46 -7.22
CA LEU A 293 8.68 17.14 -7.51
C LEU A 293 8.67 17.74 -8.92
N THR A 294 8.98 19.03 -9.04
CA THR A 294 9.24 19.69 -10.33
C THR A 294 10.75 19.83 -10.54
N ILE A 295 11.27 19.25 -11.63
CA ILE A 295 12.68 19.44 -12.00
C ILE A 295 12.79 20.66 -12.90
N LEU A 296 13.48 21.69 -12.44
CA LEU A 296 13.50 23.00 -13.07
C LEU A 296 14.15 22.95 -14.47
N PRO A 297 13.64 23.74 -15.43
CA PRO A 297 14.25 23.86 -16.75
C PRO A 297 15.68 24.40 -16.64
N ILE A 298 16.58 23.87 -17.47
CA ILE A 298 17.94 24.38 -17.58
C ILE A 298 17.90 25.58 -18.53
N ALA A 299 18.23 26.77 -18.02
CA ALA A 299 18.39 27.95 -18.87
C ALA A 299 19.50 27.73 -19.92
N ASP A 300 19.27 28.18 -21.15
CA ASP A 300 20.19 28.08 -22.29
C ASP A 300 21.62 28.55 -21.95
N GLY A 301 21.74 29.60 -21.15
CA GLY A 301 22.97 30.17 -20.63
C GLY A 301 23.84 29.21 -19.81
N ARG A 302 23.28 28.09 -19.35
CA ARG A 302 24.00 27.04 -18.63
C ARG A 302 24.43 25.87 -19.51
N PHE A 303 23.97 25.81 -20.75
CA PHE A 303 24.48 24.87 -21.74
C PHE A 303 25.74 25.43 -22.44
N PRO A 304 26.59 24.56 -23.03
CA PRO A 304 27.63 24.98 -23.96
C PRO A 304 27.06 25.86 -25.08
N LYS A 305 27.89 26.74 -25.62
CA LYS A 305 27.51 27.60 -26.75
C LYS A 305 27.90 26.90 -28.05
N LEU A 306 26.99 26.89 -29.03
CA LEU A 306 27.32 26.54 -30.41
C LEU A 306 28.36 27.53 -30.95
N LYS A 307 29.31 27.07 -31.76
CA LYS A 307 30.37 27.90 -32.35
C LYS A 307 30.51 27.62 -33.83
N CYS A 308 30.80 28.66 -34.61
CA CYS A 308 31.30 28.49 -35.97
C CYS A 308 32.82 28.38 -35.93
N ASP A 309 33.37 27.25 -36.37
CA ASP A 309 34.80 26.94 -36.19
C ASP A 309 35.71 27.82 -37.04
N GLN A 310 35.22 28.28 -38.20
CA GLN A 310 35.94 29.19 -39.09
C GLN A 310 35.73 30.68 -38.78
N ALA A 311 34.77 31.04 -37.92
CA ALA A 311 34.48 32.44 -37.64
C ALA A 311 35.51 33.05 -36.67
N ILE A 312 35.86 34.32 -36.88
CA ILE A 312 36.93 35.01 -36.15
C ILE A 312 36.37 36.20 -35.38
N GLY A 313 36.93 36.44 -34.19
CA GLY A 313 36.61 37.60 -33.36
C GLY A 313 35.96 37.21 -32.03
N THR A 314 35.90 38.16 -31.11
CA THR A 314 35.21 38.02 -29.83
C THR A 314 33.99 38.94 -29.80
N GLY A 315 32.84 38.42 -29.36
CA GLY A 315 31.57 39.16 -29.39
C GLY A 315 30.72 38.75 -30.58
N LEU A 316 30.81 39.51 -31.69
CA LEU A 316 30.17 39.17 -32.96
C LEU A 316 31.21 38.51 -33.89
N PRO A 317 31.30 37.18 -33.93
CA PRO A 317 32.25 36.49 -34.79
C PRO A 317 31.91 36.73 -36.26
N THR A 318 32.95 36.90 -37.07
CA THR A 318 32.86 37.19 -38.49
C THR A 318 33.29 35.97 -39.30
N LEU A 319 32.47 35.57 -40.27
CA LEU A 319 32.77 34.49 -41.20
C LEU A 319 32.96 35.06 -42.61
N SER A 320 34.15 34.90 -43.19
CA SER A 320 34.39 35.24 -44.59
C SER A 320 33.91 34.12 -45.48
N LEU A 321 33.02 34.43 -46.42
CA LEU A 321 32.50 33.47 -47.38
C LEU A 321 33.64 32.84 -48.19
N SER A 322 34.67 33.60 -48.57
CA SER A 322 35.87 33.05 -49.24
C SER A 322 36.61 31.96 -48.45
N SER A 323 36.49 31.95 -47.11
CA SER A 323 37.20 31.01 -46.22
C SER A 323 36.52 29.64 -46.08
N VAL A 324 35.26 29.52 -46.53
CA VAL A 324 34.43 28.31 -46.38
C VAL A 324 33.90 27.78 -47.73
N PRO A 325 34.79 27.30 -48.63
CA PRO A 325 34.37 26.80 -49.94
C PRO A 325 33.53 25.52 -49.87
N ALA A 326 33.65 24.75 -48.78
CA ALA A 326 32.90 23.52 -48.54
C ALA A 326 31.64 23.71 -47.67
N GLY A 327 31.38 24.94 -47.21
CA GLY A 327 30.44 25.21 -46.12
C GLY A 327 31.16 25.55 -44.82
N ALA A 328 30.39 25.97 -43.80
CA ALA A 328 30.90 26.37 -42.49
C ALA A 328 30.62 25.28 -41.46
N ASP A 329 31.64 24.94 -40.67
CA ASP A 329 31.55 23.95 -39.61
C ASP A 329 31.03 24.61 -38.33
N PHE A 330 30.02 23.99 -37.73
CA PHE A 330 29.48 24.36 -36.45
C PHE A 330 29.71 23.23 -35.45
N SER A 331 30.26 23.57 -34.29
CA SER A 331 30.57 22.61 -33.24
C SER A 331 30.00 23.03 -31.88
N ILE A 332 29.62 22.04 -31.09
CA ILE A 332 29.21 22.21 -29.70
C ILE A 332 29.77 21.09 -28.84
N THR A 333 30.42 21.45 -27.73
CA THR A 333 31.01 20.48 -26.81
C THR A 333 29.93 19.69 -26.06
N PRO A 334 30.25 18.50 -25.50
CA PRO A 334 29.32 17.74 -24.67
C PRO A 334 28.66 18.60 -23.58
N TRP A 335 27.37 18.37 -23.34
CA TRP A 335 26.57 19.06 -22.32
C TRP A 335 26.19 18.15 -21.16
N VAL A 336 25.62 18.74 -20.11
CA VAL A 336 25.12 17.97 -18.97
C VAL A 336 24.02 17.01 -19.41
N TYR A 337 24.06 15.76 -18.93
CA TYR A 337 23.14 14.69 -19.35
C TYR A 337 23.17 14.36 -20.85
N VAL A 338 24.24 14.70 -21.57
CA VAL A 338 24.41 14.23 -22.95
C VAL A 338 24.35 12.70 -22.99
N LYS A 339 23.57 12.16 -23.92
CA LYS A 339 23.42 10.71 -24.09
C LYS A 339 23.12 10.35 -25.53
N ALA A 340 23.76 9.30 -26.03
CA ALA A 340 23.44 8.72 -27.33
C ALA A 340 21.94 8.39 -27.42
N GLY A 341 21.34 8.73 -28.56
CA GLY A 341 19.90 8.59 -28.81
C GLY A 341 19.07 9.85 -28.56
N GLN A 342 19.61 10.87 -27.86
CA GLN A 342 18.91 12.17 -27.72
C GLN A 342 18.61 12.77 -29.09
N LYS A 343 17.36 13.17 -29.32
CA LYS A 343 16.95 13.82 -30.57
C LYS A 343 17.39 15.27 -30.56
N MET A 344 17.94 15.72 -31.69
CA MET A 344 18.46 17.06 -31.86
C MET A 344 17.91 17.69 -33.13
N HIS A 345 17.73 19.00 -33.10
CA HIS A 345 17.35 19.78 -34.27
C HIS A 345 18.28 21.00 -34.34
N MET A 346 18.88 21.23 -35.50
CA MET A 346 19.78 22.34 -35.75
C MET A 346 19.40 23.03 -37.05
N TRP A 347 19.22 24.34 -37.00
CA TRP A 347 18.79 25.14 -38.13
C TRP A 347 19.55 26.47 -38.18
N ALA A 348 19.61 27.06 -39.37
CA ALA A 348 20.18 28.36 -39.61
C ALA A 348 19.10 29.34 -40.07
N GLN A 349 19.19 30.59 -39.61
CA GLN A 349 18.28 31.67 -39.97
C GLN A 349 19.08 32.89 -40.44
N GLY A 350 18.58 33.62 -41.42
CA GLY A 350 19.19 34.86 -41.88
C GLY A 350 18.31 35.57 -42.89
N VAL A 351 18.88 36.45 -43.70
CA VAL A 351 18.15 37.15 -44.77
C VAL A 351 18.84 36.95 -46.12
N ASP A 352 18.04 36.85 -47.17
CA ASP A 352 18.53 36.77 -48.55
C ASP A 352 19.04 38.14 -49.05
N LYS A 353 19.59 38.17 -50.26
CA LYS A 353 20.09 39.39 -50.92
C LYS A 353 19.03 40.50 -51.09
N SER A 354 17.75 40.16 -51.01
CA SER A 354 16.60 41.08 -51.09
C SER A 354 16.12 41.54 -49.71
N GLY A 355 16.63 40.96 -48.62
CA GLY A 355 16.20 41.21 -47.25
C GLY A 355 15.01 40.37 -46.78
N VAL A 356 14.68 39.28 -47.47
CA VAL A 356 13.63 38.33 -47.08
C VAL A 356 14.23 37.26 -46.17
N ASP A 357 13.51 36.88 -45.12
CA ASP A 357 13.94 35.85 -44.18
C ASP A 357 14.20 34.50 -44.87
N LEU A 358 15.28 33.84 -44.48
CA LEU A 358 15.68 32.51 -44.90
C LEU A 358 15.86 31.61 -43.69
N ASP A 359 15.31 30.40 -43.78
CA ASP A 359 15.50 29.32 -42.82
C ASP A 359 16.06 28.09 -43.52
N PHE A 360 16.95 27.37 -42.85
CA PHE A 360 17.52 26.12 -43.35
C PHE A 360 17.79 25.13 -42.24
N ASP A 361 17.11 23.99 -42.32
CA ASP A 361 17.36 22.87 -41.42
C ASP A 361 18.68 22.17 -41.80
N ILE A 362 19.67 22.23 -40.91
CA ILE A 362 20.91 21.48 -41.06
C ILE A 362 20.63 19.99 -40.82
N PHE A 363 19.84 19.69 -39.78
CA PHE A 363 19.23 18.39 -39.56
C PHE A 363 18.02 18.51 -38.63
N VAL A 364 17.02 17.63 -38.79
CA VAL A 364 15.79 17.57 -38.00
C VAL A 364 15.69 16.22 -37.30
N GLU A 365 15.32 16.20 -36.02
CA GLU A 365 15.18 15.00 -35.17
C GLU A 365 16.34 14.00 -35.25
N ARG A 366 17.57 14.47 -35.45
CA ARG A 366 18.73 13.59 -35.59
C ARG A 366 19.12 13.01 -34.23
N PRO A 367 19.20 11.69 -34.07
CA PRO A 367 19.68 11.10 -32.83
C PRO A 367 21.19 11.36 -32.66
N LEU A 368 21.59 11.70 -31.44
CA LEU A 368 22.99 11.83 -31.05
C LEU A 368 23.68 10.46 -31.10
N THR A 369 24.85 10.40 -31.73
CA THR A 369 25.60 9.14 -31.90
C THR A 369 26.50 8.86 -30.68
N PRO A 370 26.87 7.58 -30.43
CA PRO A 370 27.78 7.25 -29.32
C PRO A 370 29.13 7.98 -29.36
N GLY A 371 29.64 8.32 -30.54
CA GLY A 371 30.89 9.09 -30.67
C GLY A 371 30.72 10.54 -30.20
N GLU A 372 29.59 11.16 -30.54
CA GLU A 372 29.25 12.54 -30.16
C GLU A 372 29.01 12.71 -28.66
N GLU A 373 28.62 11.64 -27.94
CA GLU A 373 28.40 11.69 -26.48
C GLU A 373 29.68 12.13 -25.74
N SER A 374 30.84 11.72 -26.25
CA SER A 374 32.15 12.09 -25.69
C SER A 374 32.85 13.24 -26.45
N GLY A 375 32.60 13.37 -27.75
CA GLY A 375 33.30 14.32 -28.62
C GLY A 375 32.57 15.66 -28.83
N GLY A 376 31.28 15.73 -28.53
CA GLY A 376 30.42 16.83 -28.94
C GLY A 376 29.83 16.61 -30.33
N VAL A 377 29.00 17.55 -30.76
CA VAL A 377 28.29 17.49 -32.04
C VAL A 377 28.94 18.47 -33.02
N SER A 378 29.12 18.01 -34.27
CA SER A 378 29.60 18.86 -35.37
C SER A 378 28.70 18.70 -36.58
N ALA A 379 28.42 19.80 -37.28
CA ALA A 379 27.61 19.80 -38.49
C ALA A 379 28.05 20.90 -39.45
N VAL A 380 27.83 20.68 -40.75
CA VAL A 380 28.22 21.62 -41.80
C VAL A 380 26.98 22.39 -42.27
N LEU A 381 27.03 23.72 -42.15
CA LEU A 381 26.10 24.59 -42.86
C LEU A 381 26.56 24.68 -44.32
N VAL A 382 25.75 24.14 -45.22
CA VAL A 382 26.13 23.94 -46.62
C VAL A 382 26.42 25.26 -47.34
N ARG A 383 27.42 25.23 -48.22
CA ARG A 383 27.85 26.37 -49.02
C ARG A 383 26.69 27.05 -49.78
N SER A 384 25.79 26.26 -50.35
CA SER A 384 24.67 26.76 -51.14
C SER A 384 23.68 27.61 -50.35
N PHE A 385 23.55 27.41 -49.04
CA PHE A 385 22.76 28.28 -48.18
C PHE A 385 23.50 29.57 -47.87
N LEU A 386 24.80 29.49 -47.53
CA LEU A 386 25.63 30.66 -47.28
C LEU A 386 25.68 31.64 -48.47
N GLU A 387 25.62 31.15 -49.71
CA GLU A 387 25.60 31.98 -50.92
C GLU A 387 24.26 32.70 -51.18
N GLN A 388 23.18 32.25 -50.54
CA GLN A 388 21.87 32.90 -50.58
C GLN A 388 21.80 34.04 -49.57
N LEU A 389 22.49 33.91 -48.43
CA LEU A 389 22.55 34.93 -47.39
C LEU A 389 23.14 36.26 -47.91
N LYS A 390 22.64 37.36 -47.37
CA LYS A 390 23.14 38.70 -47.63
C LYS A 390 24.47 38.92 -46.90
N VAL A 391 25.47 39.37 -47.64
CA VAL A 391 26.79 39.72 -47.08
C VAL A 391 26.71 41.06 -46.34
N ASN A 392 27.53 41.22 -45.30
CA ASN A 392 27.52 42.30 -44.32
C ASN A 392 26.26 42.32 -43.44
N GLU A 393 25.58 41.19 -43.31
CA GLU A 393 24.45 40.98 -42.39
C GLU A 393 24.73 39.78 -41.47
N GLN A 394 23.97 39.72 -40.38
CA GLN A 394 24.03 38.63 -39.41
C GLN A 394 23.17 37.44 -39.85
N PHE A 395 23.62 36.24 -39.53
CA PHE A 395 22.81 35.03 -39.53
C PHE A 395 23.02 34.27 -38.21
N TRP A 396 22.07 33.43 -37.87
CA TRP A 396 22.05 32.67 -36.63
C TRP A 396 22.07 31.18 -36.94
N VAL A 397 22.71 30.41 -36.08
CA VAL A 397 22.55 28.95 -36.04
C VAL A 397 22.16 28.55 -34.63
N ASP A 398 21.05 27.84 -34.55
CA ASP A 398 20.42 27.41 -33.31
C ASP A 398 20.49 25.87 -33.22
N ILE A 399 20.50 25.36 -31.99
CA ILE A 399 20.37 23.92 -31.73
C ILE A 399 19.48 23.73 -30.50
N GLU A 400 18.58 22.77 -30.60
CA GLU A 400 17.75 22.29 -29.51
C GLU A 400 17.89 20.78 -29.33
N VAL A 401 17.75 20.32 -28.09
CA VAL A 401 17.93 18.90 -27.73
C VAL A 401 16.77 18.45 -26.88
N SER A 402 16.20 17.29 -27.22
CA SER A 402 15.20 16.61 -26.41
C SER A 402 15.87 15.67 -25.40
N PHE A 403 15.40 15.76 -24.15
CA PHE A 403 15.83 14.93 -23.04
C PHE A 403 14.76 13.89 -22.64
N ASP A 404 13.62 13.90 -23.32
CA ASP A 404 12.36 13.24 -22.98
C ASP A 404 11.75 12.52 -24.19
N GLU A 405 12.60 11.84 -24.97
CA GLU A 405 12.19 10.98 -26.11
C GLU A 405 11.53 11.73 -27.29
N GLY A 406 11.60 13.05 -27.31
CA GLY A 406 11.09 13.93 -28.37
C GLY A 406 9.81 14.69 -27.98
N GLU A 407 9.33 14.57 -26.75
CA GLU A 407 8.13 15.26 -26.29
C GLU A 407 8.34 16.78 -26.17
N SER A 408 9.56 17.21 -25.80
CA SER A 408 9.94 18.62 -25.79
C SER A 408 11.43 18.83 -26.05
N TYR A 409 11.81 20.08 -26.35
CA TYR A 409 13.17 20.44 -26.70
C TYR A 409 13.65 21.63 -25.85
N LEU A 410 14.89 21.53 -25.35
CA LEU A 410 15.57 22.62 -24.67
C LEU A 410 16.52 23.32 -25.64
N ASN A 411 16.39 24.64 -25.72
CA ASN A 411 17.26 25.48 -26.54
C ASN A 411 18.64 25.66 -25.91
N PHE A 412 19.65 25.61 -26.76
CA PHE A 412 21.01 25.96 -26.39
C PHE A 412 21.31 27.39 -26.84
N ARG A 413 22.43 27.95 -26.37
CA ARG A 413 22.86 29.25 -26.86
C ARG A 413 23.27 29.14 -28.33
N ARG A 414 22.49 29.81 -29.18
CA ARG A 414 22.78 30.00 -30.60
C ARG A 414 24.10 30.71 -30.85
N GLU A 415 24.64 30.48 -32.05
CA GLU A 415 25.74 31.27 -32.59
C GLU A 415 25.19 32.36 -33.50
N ASN A 416 25.70 33.58 -33.34
CA ASN A 416 25.36 34.73 -34.17
C ASN A 416 26.62 35.14 -34.93
N VAL A 417 26.55 35.16 -36.26
CA VAL A 417 27.73 35.34 -37.12
C VAL A 417 27.48 36.45 -38.13
N LEU A 418 28.43 37.37 -38.25
CA LEU A 418 28.45 38.35 -39.34
C LEU A 418 29.07 37.71 -40.59
N LEU A 419 28.30 37.61 -41.66
CA LEU A 419 28.82 37.12 -42.94
C LEU A 419 29.53 38.25 -43.70
N VAL A 420 30.78 38.03 -44.11
CA VAL A 420 31.54 38.93 -44.98
C VAL A 420 31.98 38.22 -46.26
N GLU A 421 32.45 38.95 -47.27
CA GLU A 421 32.90 38.36 -48.54
C GLU A 421 34.06 37.37 -48.38
#